data_AF-A0A946DDH7-F1
#
_entry.id   AF-A0A946DDH7-F1
#
_cell.length_a   1.000
_cell.length_b   1.000
_cell.length_c   1.000
_cell.angle_alpha   90.00
_cell.angle_beta   90.00
_cell.angle_gamma   90.00
#
_symmetry.space_group_name_H-M   'P 1'
#
loop_
_entity.id
_entity.type
_entity.pdbx_description
1 polymer ?
#
loop_
_entity_poly.entity_id
_entity_poly.type
_entity_poly.pdbx_seq_one_letter_code
_entity_poly.pdbx_strand_id
1 'polypeptide(L)'
;MSQNINKYFRYFLWLAIASLLVACESEKMKQTEFGLQQNRFLLSLELVESAGKSLQSPELLQAEIDVAMEQMDQGLKQAFEVNPEFLKRLDIRLPKLYSGMFITGIENYRLGVESSDREKQLEGLRLLAQWSQFWSSEKQNIQSKLIEHGQKE
;
A
#
# COMPACT_ATOMS: atom_id res chain seq x y z
N MET A 1 24.12 50.47 -12.63
CA MET A 1 23.01 50.26 -11.68
C MET A 1 22.86 48.75 -11.48
N SER A 2 23.73 48.15 -10.66
CA SER A 2 23.83 46.69 -10.46
C SER A 2 23.52 46.38 -9.00
N GLN A 3 22.23 46.30 -8.64
CA GLN A 3 21.79 46.00 -7.27
C GLN A 3 20.43 45.28 -7.25
N ASN A 4 20.21 44.25 -8.09
CA ASN A 4 18.98 43.46 -8.01
C ASN A 4 19.16 41.93 -8.07
N ILE A 5 20.40 41.43 -8.14
CA ILE A 5 20.66 39.97 -8.18
C ILE A 5 20.65 39.37 -6.76
N ASN A 6 20.98 40.17 -5.73
CA ASN A 6 21.09 39.69 -4.34
C ASN A 6 19.74 39.40 -3.64
N LYS A 7 18.61 39.94 -4.14
CA LYS A 7 17.30 39.73 -3.51
C LYS A 7 16.74 38.36 -3.87
N TYR A 8 16.86 37.95 -5.12
CA TYR A 8 16.38 36.64 -5.60
C TYR A 8 17.23 35.47 -5.08
N PHE A 9 18.54 35.68 -4.90
CA PHE A 9 19.43 34.66 -4.35
C PHE A 9 19.07 34.29 -2.89
N ARG A 10 18.63 35.27 -2.09
CA ARG A 10 18.16 35.04 -0.71
C ARG A 10 16.83 34.30 -0.64
N TYR A 11 15.90 34.54 -1.58
CA TYR A 11 14.64 33.80 -1.65
C TYR A 11 14.85 32.34 -2.11
N PHE A 12 15.79 32.10 -3.03
CA PHE A 12 16.16 30.75 -3.45
C PHE A 12 16.82 29.93 -2.33
N LEU A 13 17.64 30.56 -1.49
CA LEU A 13 18.27 29.88 -0.35
C LEU A 13 17.25 29.47 0.72
N TRP A 14 16.21 30.27 0.95
CA TRP A 14 15.13 29.94 1.89
C TRP A 14 14.20 28.83 1.38
N LEU A 15 13.96 28.75 0.07
CA LEU A 15 13.19 27.65 -0.53
C LEU A 15 13.96 26.32 -0.47
N ALA A 16 15.28 26.32 -0.68
CA ALA A 16 16.09 25.11 -0.62
C ALA A 16 16.18 24.49 0.79
N ILE A 17 16.20 25.32 1.85
CA ILE A 17 16.19 24.84 3.23
C ILE A 17 14.84 24.22 3.61
N ALA A 18 13.73 24.77 3.08
CA ALA A 18 12.40 24.20 3.30
C ALA A 18 12.24 22.82 2.63
N SER A 19 12.83 22.59 1.43
CA SER A 19 12.81 21.27 0.79
C SER A 19 13.67 20.23 1.50
N LEU A 20 14.76 20.64 2.15
CA LEU A 20 15.62 19.77 2.93
C LEU A 20 14.94 19.25 4.21
N LEU A 21 14.06 20.04 4.83
CA LEU A 21 13.30 19.63 6.02
C LEU A 21 12.26 18.56 5.70
N VAL A 22 11.54 18.69 4.58
CA VAL A 22 10.54 17.69 4.14
C VAL A 22 11.19 16.36 3.74
N ALA A 23 12.36 16.41 3.08
CA ALA A 23 13.10 15.20 2.73
C ALA A 23 13.61 14.46 3.97
N CYS A 24 14.05 15.19 5.00
CA CYS A 24 14.56 14.60 6.23
C CYS A 24 13.45 13.98 7.09
N GLU A 25 12.26 14.59 7.16
CA GLU A 25 11.07 13.98 7.79
C GLU A 25 10.63 12.69 7.07
N SER A 26 10.63 12.69 5.74
CA SER A 26 10.31 11.50 4.94
C SER A 26 11.30 10.35 5.18
N GLU A 27 12.60 10.63 5.27
CA GLU A 27 13.61 9.59 5.58
C GLU A 27 13.53 9.10 7.03
N LYS A 28 13.26 9.99 7.99
CA LYS A 28 13.04 9.61 9.39
C LYS A 28 11.80 8.74 9.56
N MET A 29 10.67 9.10 8.93
CA MET A 29 9.45 8.29 8.94
C MET A 29 9.73 6.89 8.40
N LYS A 30 10.51 6.74 7.32
CA LYS A 30 10.90 5.42 6.80
C LYS A 30 11.70 4.56 7.79
N GLN A 31 12.29 5.15 8.83
CA GLN A 31 13.07 4.44 9.85
C GLN A 31 12.30 4.20 11.16
N THR A 32 11.12 4.81 11.38
CA THR A 32 10.31 4.49 12.57
C THR A 32 9.58 3.16 12.38
N GLU A 33 9.22 2.51 13.49
CA GLU A 33 8.42 1.29 13.45
C GLU A 33 7.08 1.54 12.74
N PHE A 34 6.44 2.69 13.02
CA PHE A 34 5.19 3.06 12.36
C PHE A 34 5.36 3.23 10.85
N GLY A 35 6.37 3.97 10.40
CA GLY A 35 6.55 4.19 8.97
C GLY A 35 6.97 2.93 8.21
N LEU A 36 7.74 2.02 8.83
CA LEU A 36 7.99 0.70 8.26
C LEU A 36 6.70 -0.10 8.06
N GLN A 37 5.82 -0.11 9.08
CA GLN A 37 4.54 -0.80 9.03
C GLN A 37 3.57 -0.17 8.02
N GLN A 38 3.55 1.16 7.94
CA GLN A 38 2.83 1.89 6.91
C GLN A 38 3.31 1.53 5.50
N ASN A 39 4.62 1.48 5.28
CA ASN A 39 5.18 1.11 3.98
C ASN A 39 4.78 -0.31 3.60
N ARG A 40 4.91 -1.29 4.50
CA ARG A 40 4.48 -2.67 4.27
C ARG A 40 2.99 -2.75 3.92
N PHE A 41 2.15 -2.10 4.71
CA PHE A 41 0.72 -2.08 4.48
C PHE A 41 0.36 -1.49 3.11
N LEU A 42 0.86 -0.29 2.79
CA LEU A 42 0.56 0.36 1.50
C LEU A 42 1.12 -0.41 0.31
N LEU A 43 2.36 -0.91 0.42
CA LEU A 43 3.00 -1.68 -0.64
C LEU A 43 2.25 -2.99 -0.91
N SER A 44 1.74 -3.66 0.12
CA SER A 44 0.91 -4.86 -0.06
C SER A 44 -0.33 -4.57 -0.91
N LEU A 45 -1.02 -3.45 -0.65
CA LEU A 45 -2.23 -3.06 -1.36
C LEU A 45 -1.91 -2.72 -2.81
N GLU A 46 -0.85 -1.95 -3.04
CA GLU A 46 -0.40 -1.53 -4.36
C GLU A 46 -0.03 -2.73 -5.23
N LEU A 47 0.79 -3.65 -4.72
CA LEU A 47 1.25 -4.82 -5.46
C LEU A 47 0.08 -5.71 -5.86
N VAL A 48 -0.84 -5.98 -4.93
CA VAL A 48 -2.01 -6.84 -5.18
C VAL A 48 -3.02 -6.16 -6.10
N GLU A 49 -3.28 -4.87 -5.93
CA GLU A 49 -4.18 -4.12 -6.82
C GLU A 49 -3.64 -4.08 -8.25
N SER A 50 -2.35 -3.81 -8.40
CA SER A 50 -1.69 -3.75 -9.71
C SER A 50 -1.67 -5.15 -10.37
N ALA A 51 -1.35 -6.21 -9.63
CA ALA A 51 -1.44 -7.57 -10.13
C ALA A 51 -2.87 -7.96 -10.55
N GLY A 52 -3.86 -7.63 -9.71
CA GLY A 52 -5.27 -7.89 -10.00
C GLY A 52 -5.76 -7.15 -11.25
N LYS A 53 -5.29 -5.93 -11.49
CA LYS A 53 -5.56 -5.17 -12.73
C LYS A 53 -4.92 -5.83 -13.95
N SER A 54 -3.66 -6.26 -13.83
CA SER A 54 -2.97 -6.99 -14.92
C SER A 54 -3.76 -8.23 -15.33
N LEU A 55 -4.23 -9.01 -14.35
CA LEU A 55 -5.02 -10.23 -14.57
C LEU A 55 -6.42 -10.01 -15.19
N GLN A 56 -6.89 -8.78 -15.28
CA GLN A 56 -8.16 -8.43 -15.93
C GLN A 56 -7.99 -8.08 -17.42
N SER A 57 -6.75 -8.02 -17.91
CA SER A 57 -6.49 -7.70 -19.31
C SER A 57 -7.04 -8.81 -20.22
N PRO A 58 -7.72 -8.46 -21.33
CA PRO A 58 -8.06 -9.44 -22.33
C PRO A 58 -6.78 -9.99 -22.98
N GLU A 59 -6.80 -11.27 -23.35
CA GLU A 59 -5.70 -11.94 -24.09
C GLU A 59 -4.35 -12.02 -23.36
N LEU A 60 -4.36 -12.29 -22.05
CA LEU A 60 -3.13 -12.51 -21.28
C LEU A 60 -2.32 -13.71 -21.78
N LEU A 61 -1.03 -13.48 -21.98
CA LEU A 61 -0.03 -14.53 -22.15
C LEU A 61 0.28 -15.18 -20.80
N GLN A 62 0.66 -16.46 -20.81
CA GLN A 62 1.03 -17.17 -19.58
C GLN A 62 2.14 -16.45 -18.79
N ALA A 63 3.14 -15.88 -19.48
CA ALA A 63 4.21 -15.13 -18.82
C ALA A 63 3.69 -13.87 -18.08
N GLU A 64 2.65 -13.23 -18.58
CA GLU A 64 2.03 -12.07 -17.92
C GLU A 64 1.21 -12.48 -16.71
N ILE A 65 0.56 -13.64 -16.79
CA ILE A 65 -0.10 -14.27 -15.63
C ILE A 65 0.95 -14.56 -14.56
N ASP A 66 2.05 -15.21 -14.91
CA ASP A 66 3.11 -15.59 -13.97
C ASP A 66 3.70 -14.35 -13.25
N VAL A 67 3.97 -13.27 -14.00
CA VAL A 67 4.43 -11.98 -13.42
C VAL A 67 3.40 -11.40 -12.46
N ALA A 68 2.12 -11.40 -12.83
CA ALA A 68 1.07 -10.91 -11.95
C ALA A 68 0.93 -11.77 -10.69
N MET A 69 1.06 -13.10 -10.80
CA MET A 69 1.04 -13.99 -9.64
C MET A 69 2.24 -13.75 -8.72
N GLU A 70 3.45 -13.59 -9.27
CA GLU A 70 4.64 -13.23 -8.48
C GLU A 70 4.45 -11.90 -7.75
N GLN A 71 3.85 -10.91 -8.42
CA GLN A 71 3.55 -9.63 -7.81
C GLN A 71 2.50 -9.74 -6.68
N MET A 72 1.49 -10.60 -6.83
CA MET A 72 0.58 -10.92 -5.71
C MET A 72 1.33 -11.55 -4.54
N ASP A 73 2.28 -12.46 -4.79
CA ASP A 73 3.08 -13.09 -3.75
C ASP A 73 3.97 -12.11 -3.00
N GLN A 74 4.58 -11.17 -3.72
CA GLN A 74 5.32 -10.08 -3.10
C GLN A 74 4.40 -9.21 -2.22
N GLY A 75 3.20 -8.90 -2.70
CA GLY A 75 2.20 -8.16 -1.92
C GLY A 75 1.76 -8.91 -0.67
N LEU A 76 1.53 -10.23 -0.78
CA LEU A 76 1.15 -11.10 0.33
C LEU A 76 2.27 -11.20 1.37
N LYS A 77 3.53 -11.29 0.92
CA LYS A 77 4.69 -11.26 1.81
C LYS A 77 4.73 -9.98 2.63
N GLN A 78 4.51 -8.82 2.01
CA GLN A 78 4.40 -7.56 2.74
C GLN A 78 3.24 -7.59 3.73
N ALA A 79 2.07 -8.12 3.32
CA ALA A 79 0.88 -8.20 4.14
C ALA A 79 1.08 -9.01 5.43
N PHE A 80 1.80 -10.13 5.35
CA PHE A 80 2.13 -10.94 6.53
C PHE A 80 3.08 -10.26 7.51
N GLU A 81 3.89 -9.31 7.05
CA GLU A 81 4.79 -8.55 7.92
C GLU A 81 4.09 -7.34 8.59
N VAL A 82 2.82 -7.08 8.28
CA VAL A 82 2.04 -6.01 8.87
C VAL A 82 1.55 -6.40 10.27
N ASN A 83 1.93 -5.60 11.27
CA ASN A 83 1.56 -5.80 12.66
C ASN A 83 0.06 -5.50 12.88
N PRO A 84 -0.73 -6.44 13.44
CA PRO A 84 -2.14 -6.19 13.78
C PRO A 84 -2.38 -4.98 14.69
N GLU A 85 -1.48 -4.69 15.63
CA GLU A 85 -1.62 -3.53 16.52
C GLU A 85 -1.39 -2.20 15.78
N PHE A 86 -0.55 -2.20 14.74
CA PHE A 86 -0.44 -1.05 13.84
C PHE A 86 -1.77 -0.80 13.11
N LEU A 87 -2.36 -1.85 12.51
CA LEU A 87 -3.63 -1.74 11.79
C LEU A 87 -4.76 -1.26 12.71
N LYS A 88 -4.78 -1.73 13.96
CA LYS A 88 -5.78 -1.36 14.97
C LYS A 88 -5.75 0.13 15.32
N ARG A 89 -4.57 0.77 15.29
CA ARG A 89 -4.43 2.23 15.48
C ARG A 89 -5.14 3.01 14.35
N LEU A 90 -5.16 2.45 13.15
CA LEU A 90 -5.83 3.05 11.99
C LEU A 90 -7.34 2.81 12.05
N ASP A 91 -7.80 1.59 12.29
CA ASP A 91 -9.20 1.27 12.53
C ASP A 91 -9.29 -0.04 13.31
N ILE A 92 -10.13 -0.08 14.35
CA ILE A 92 -10.25 -1.24 15.24
C ILE A 92 -10.69 -2.53 14.53
N ARG A 93 -11.40 -2.41 13.41
CA ARG A 93 -11.88 -3.53 12.58
C ARG A 93 -10.81 -4.00 11.59
N LEU A 94 -9.88 -3.12 11.21
CA LEU A 94 -8.93 -3.33 10.12
C LEU A 94 -8.09 -4.61 10.28
N PRO A 95 -7.56 -4.98 11.45
CA PRO A 95 -6.75 -6.21 11.56
C PRO A 95 -7.51 -7.46 11.13
N LYS A 96 -8.77 -7.59 11.58
CA LYS A 96 -9.63 -8.74 11.28
C LYS A 96 -10.05 -8.75 9.81
N LEU A 97 -10.44 -7.60 9.26
CA LEU A 97 -10.88 -7.50 7.87
C LEU A 97 -9.71 -7.68 6.89
N TYR A 98 -8.54 -7.13 7.22
CA TYR A 98 -7.34 -7.29 6.42
C TYR A 98 -6.89 -8.75 6.37
N SER A 99 -6.79 -9.44 7.51
CA SER A 99 -6.44 -10.86 7.51
C SER A 99 -7.53 -11.73 6.87
N GLY A 100 -8.79 -11.58 7.28
CA GLY A 100 -9.86 -12.49 6.87
C GLY A 100 -10.43 -12.25 5.46
N MET A 101 -10.23 -11.06 4.88
CA MET A 101 -10.74 -10.75 3.53
C MET A 101 -9.60 -10.50 2.54
N PHE A 102 -8.64 -9.65 2.88
CA PHE A 102 -7.55 -9.33 1.95
C PHE A 102 -6.54 -10.48 1.84
N ILE A 103 -5.88 -10.85 2.94
CA ILE A 103 -4.86 -11.90 2.95
C ILE A 103 -5.47 -13.24 2.49
N THR A 104 -6.51 -13.72 3.17
CA THR A 104 -7.17 -14.99 2.81
C THR A 104 -7.77 -14.96 1.40
N GLY A 105 -8.25 -13.80 0.93
CA GLY A 105 -8.75 -13.64 -0.44
C GLY A 105 -7.66 -13.87 -1.49
N ILE A 106 -6.48 -13.28 -1.29
CA ILE A 106 -5.31 -13.48 -2.17
C ILE A 106 -4.86 -14.94 -2.13
N GLU A 107 -4.71 -15.52 -0.93
CA GLU A 107 -4.28 -16.91 -0.77
C GLU A 107 -5.21 -17.89 -1.50
N ASN A 108 -6.53 -17.75 -1.32
CA ASN A 108 -7.50 -18.60 -1.98
C ASN A 108 -7.47 -18.41 -3.50
N TYR A 109 -7.37 -17.17 -3.96
CA TYR A 109 -7.28 -16.89 -5.39
C TYR A 109 -6.02 -17.52 -6.00
N ARG A 110 -4.84 -17.29 -5.40
CA ARG A 110 -3.58 -17.83 -5.89
C ARG A 110 -3.56 -19.35 -5.90
N LEU A 111 -3.94 -19.98 -4.79
CA LEU A 111 -4.04 -21.44 -4.72
C LEU A 111 -5.01 -21.99 -5.77
N GLY A 112 -6.13 -21.28 -6.01
CA GLY A 112 -7.07 -21.64 -7.06
C GLY A 112 -6.48 -21.54 -8.47
N VAL A 113 -5.65 -20.54 -8.76
CA VAL A 113 -4.92 -20.42 -10.03
C VAL A 113 -3.91 -21.57 -10.17
N GLU A 114 -3.06 -21.79 -9.17
CA GLU A 114 -2.03 -22.84 -9.17
C GLU A 114 -2.62 -24.26 -9.35
N SER A 115 -3.75 -24.53 -8.69
CA SER A 115 -4.40 -25.85 -8.71
C SER A 115 -5.48 -26.01 -9.77
N SER A 116 -5.74 -24.98 -10.59
CA SER A 116 -6.90 -24.92 -11.50
C SER A 116 -8.25 -25.16 -10.80
N ASP A 117 -8.34 -24.85 -9.50
CA ASP A 117 -9.54 -24.96 -8.69
C ASP A 117 -10.38 -23.68 -8.79
N ARG A 118 -11.42 -23.75 -9.62
CA ARG A 118 -12.33 -22.62 -9.86
C ARG A 118 -13.11 -22.20 -8.61
N GLU A 119 -13.46 -23.14 -7.72
CA GLU A 119 -14.20 -22.80 -6.50
C GLU A 119 -13.34 -21.96 -5.57
N LYS A 120 -12.07 -22.34 -5.39
CA LYS A 120 -11.08 -21.53 -4.65
C LYS A 120 -10.86 -20.17 -5.27
N GLN A 121 -10.73 -20.08 -6.58
CA GLN A 121 -10.59 -18.78 -7.27
C GLN A 121 -11.78 -17.87 -6.98
N LEU A 122 -13.01 -18.39 -7.12
CA LEU A 122 -14.23 -17.62 -6.86
C LEU A 122 -14.37 -17.21 -5.39
N GLU A 123 -14.01 -18.09 -4.46
CA GLU A 123 -14.02 -17.77 -3.03
C GLU A 123 -13.00 -16.66 -2.71
N GLY A 124 -11.80 -16.73 -3.28
CA GLY A 124 -10.80 -15.67 -3.17
C GLY A 124 -11.32 -14.33 -3.69
N LEU A 125 -11.89 -14.32 -4.89
CA LEU A 125 -12.49 -13.12 -5.49
C LEU A 125 -13.65 -12.55 -4.66
N ARG A 126 -14.48 -13.42 -4.05
CA ARG A 126 -15.59 -13.00 -3.18
C ARG A 126 -15.08 -12.26 -1.94
N LEU A 127 -14.01 -12.76 -1.31
CA LEU A 127 -13.37 -12.12 -0.17
C LEU A 127 -12.72 -10.79 -0.57
N LEU A 128 -12.01 -10.75 -1.70
CA LEU A 128 -11.41 -9.53 -2.24
C LEU A 128 -12.45 -8.46 -2.60
N ALA A 129 -13.62 -8.86 -3.09
CA ALA A 129 -14.73 -7.95 -3.34
C ALA A 129 -15.26 -7.33 -2.04
N GLN A 130 -15.41 -8.11 -0.96
CA GLN A 130 -15.80 -7.58 0.35
C GLN A 130 -14.73 -6.65 0.94
N TRP A 131 -13.46 -7.01 0.79
CA TRP A 131 -12.35 -6.13 1.14
C TRP A 131 -12.45 -4.81 0.39
N SER A 132 -12.69 -4.84 -0.93
CA SER A 132 -12.82 -3.63 -1.76
C SER A 132 -13.98 -2.73 -1.32
N GLN A 133 -15.11 -3.32 -0.92
CA GLN A 133 -16.24 -2.56 -0.36
C GLN A 133 -15.86 -1.84 0.93
N PHE A 134 -15.24 -2.55 1.88
CA PHE A 134 -14.75 -1.93 3.11
C PHE A 134 -13.71 -0.84 2.81
N TRP A 135 -12.70 -1.17 2.01
CA TRP A 135 -11.59 -0.26 1.69
C TRP A 135 -12.09 1.01 1.01
N SER A 136 -12.96 0.90 0.00
CA SER A 136 -13.53 2.06 -0.69
C SER A 136 -14.31 3.00 0.25
N SER A 137 -15.00 2.46 1.27
CA SER A 137 -15.73 3.26 2.24
C SER A 137 -14.85 3.94 3.30
N GLU A 138 -13.75 3.29 3.71
CA GLU A 138 -12.92 3.75 4.84
C GLU A 138 -11.55 4.31 4.44
N LYS A 139 -11.15 4.18 3.18
CA LYS A 139 -9.81 4.55 2.69
C LYS A 139 -9.42 5.97 3.10
N GLN A 140 -10.31 6.94 2.95
CA GLN A 140 -10.00 8.33 3.30
C GLN A 140 -9.69 8.49 4.80
N ASN A 141 -10.51 7.90 5.66
CA ASN A 141 -10.34 7.93 7.11
C ASN A 141 -9.03 7.24 7.54
N ILE A 142 -8.74 6.06 6.99
CA ILE A 142 -7.50 5.33 7.24
C ILE A 142 -6.28 6.12 6.75
N GLN A 143 -6.35 6.73 5.56
CA GLN A 143 -5.28 7.56 5.02
C GLN A 143 -5.01 8.81 5.85
N SER A 144 -6.06 9.48 6.35
CA SER A 144 -5.90 10.60 7.28
C SER A 144 -5.13 10.19 8.54
N LYS A 145 -5.47 9.03 9.13
CA LYS A 145 -4.77 8.53 10.32
C LYS A 145 -3.33 8.12 10.03
N LEU A 146 -3.04 7.55 8.86
CA LEU A 146 -1.67 7.27 8.43
C LEU A 146 -0.82 8.56 8.43
N ILE A 147 -1.37 9.66 7.93
CA ILE A 147 -0.69 10.97 7.91
C ILE A 147 -0.56 11.53 9.34
N GLU A 148 -1.63 11.52 10.14
CA GLU A 148 -1.62 12.07 11.49
C GLU A 148 -0.64 11.35 12.43
N HIS A 149 -0.55 10.02 12.33
CA HIS A 149 0.38 9.25 13.14
C HIS A 149 1.82 9.37 12.62
N GLY A 150 2.02 9.47 11.31
CA GLY A 150 3.35 9.72 10.73
C GLY A 150 3.96 11.06 11.11
N GLN A 151 3.14 12.06 11.47
CA GLN A 151 3.60 13.38 11.93
C GLN A 151 3.88 13.47 13.45
N LYS A 152 3.46 12.46 14.24
CA LYS A 152 3.52 12.50 15.72
C LYS A 152 4.70 11.72 16.31
N GLU A 153 5.53 11.08 15.49
CA GLU A 153 6.75 10.34 15.88
C GLU A 153 8.02 11.06 15.41
#